data_AF-A0A8D8QHE8-F1
#
_entry.id   AF-A0A8D8QHE8-F1
#
_cell.length_a   1.000
_cell.length_b   1.000
_cell.length_c   1.000
_cell.angle_alpha   90.00
_cell.angle_beta   90.00
_cell.angle_gamma   90.00
#
_symmetry.space_group_name_H-M   'P 1'
#
loop_
_entity.id
_entity.type
_entity.pdbx_description
1 polymer ?
#
loop_
_entity_poly.entity_id
_entity_poly.type
_entity_poly.pdbx_seq_one_letter_code
_entity_poly.pdbx_strand_id
1 'polypeptide(L)'
;MSGDRGSVAGIELLTRTSLNSLKDTNDIDASSFLWEAQPMDDRNWSCSYLRLQFKIKNLEELYDQYQQALHRGYFTVFLFVQSLLSLAHVIIILFCTQSTEAEKFVPDIFGYLGSAVLSWPLLVIVYKWKNPCMASVLAVLLVIIPDLCLPIYHTYADHTRYTMRPAFTTHTILAVYVFLPVVHNSQALLLGLTVTLCHLSVLFTITYSGSSHIYKMIIADFIYLVCVNGLGLYFRFVNEVVVRRTFLDRRACVESTLRLHFEKEQEEQLMLSILPKHIAARVKKDIRNVFQHIKLYQNEPLKKKPFSELYVEQHDMVSILYADVVNYSQLTVSLPPNKLVETLNELFGRFDEVSEERNVRGLSSWVTVTIV
;
A
#
# COMPACT_ATOMS: atom_id res chain seq x y z
N MET A 1 24.94 60.56 -0.02
CA MET A 1 25.21 59.14 0.31
C MET A 1 24.27 58.65 1.44
N SER A 2 22.95 58.72 1.25
CA SER A 2 21.95 58.43 2.32
C SER A 2 20.65 57.80 1.78
N GLY A 3 20.74 56.92 0.78
CA GLY A 3 19.55 56.35 0.11
C GLY A 3 19.23 54.89 0.45
N ASP A 4 20.20 54.09 0.91
CA ASP A 4 20.11 52.62 0.74
C ASP A 4 19.77 51.83 2.03
N ARG A 5 19.55 52.52 3.17
CA ARG A 5 19.23 51.84 4.44
C ARG A 5 17.77 51.44 4.60
N GLY A 6 16.85 52.05 3.84
CA GLY A 6 15.41 51.79 3.98
C GLY A 6 14.96 50.47 3.37
N SER A 7 15.48 50.11 2.20
CA SER A 7 15.12 48.87 1.50
C SER A 7 15.70 47.63 2.19
N VAL A 8 16.96 47.72 2.64
CA VAL A 8 17.64 46.66 3.39
C VAL A 8 16.95 46.42 4.75
N ALA A 9 16.49 47.48 5.43
CA ALA A 9 15.75 47.34 6.69
C ALA A 9 14.39 46.66 6.50
N GLY A 10 13.68 46.93 5.39
CA GLY A 10 12.40 46.29 5.08
C GLY A 10 12.54 44.79 4.81
N ILE A 11 13.57 44.40 4.06
CA ILE A 11 13.89 42.98 3.80
C ILE A 11 14.35 42.29 5.09
N GLU A 12 15.10 42.99 5.94
CA GLU A 12 15.56 42.45 7.24
C GLU A 12 14.39 42.27 8.23
N LEU A 13 13.38 43.15 8.17
CA LEU A 13 12.15 43.02 8.93
C LEU A 13 11.29 41.86 8.38
N LEU A 14 11.13 41.74 7.06
CA LEU A 14 10.40 40.63 6.42
C LEU A 14 11.06 39.27 6.67
N THR A 15 12.40 39.20 6.64
CA THR A 15 13.15 37.98 6.96
C THR A 15 13.09 37.65 8.45
N ARG A 16 13.16 38.63 9.37
CA ARG A 16 12.93 38.39 10.80
C ARG A 16 11.50 37.94 11.10
N THR A 17 10.51 38.55 10.45
CA THR A 17 9.10 38.20 10.65
C THR A 17 8.80 36.83 10.07
N SER A 18 9.40 36.48 8.92
CA SER A 18 9.34 35.12 8.35
C SER A 18 10.10 34.10 9.18
N LEU A 19 11.27 34.44 9.75
CA LEU A 19 12.05 33.55 10.62
C LEU A 19 11.36 33.31 11.97
N ASN A 20 10.70 34.32 12.53
CA ASN A 20 9.89 34.17 13.73
C ASN A 20 8.60 33.40 13.43
N SER A 21 7.95 33.68 12.29
CA SER A 21 6.84 32.85 11.79
C SER A 21 7.27 31.40 11.53
N LEU A 22 8.51 31.15 11.10
CA LEU A 22 9.12 29.83 10.91
C LEU A 22 9.53 29.16 12.23
N LYS A 23 9.75 29.94 13.28
CA LYS A 23 10.05 29.45 14.62
C LYS A 23 8.76 29.10 15.36
N ASP A 24 7.74 29.93 15.23
CA ASP A 24 6.38 29.66 15.71
C ASP A 24 5.75 28.50 14.92
N THR A 25 6.01 28.39 13.60
CA THR A 25 5.68 27.16 12.86
C THR A 25 6.64 26.02 13.13
N ASN A 26 7.85 26.15 13.65
CA ASN A 26 8.58 24.95 14.12
C ASN A 26 8.04 24.42 15.46
N ASP A 27 7.49 25.29 16.32
CA ASP A 27 6.80 24.86 17.55
C ASP A 27 5.36 24.38 17.27
N ILE A 28 4.74 24.81 16.16
CA ILE A 28 3.42 24.34 15.70
C ILE A 28 3.54 23.19 14.67
N ASP A 29 4.65 23.12 13.91
CA ASP A 29 4.89 22.16 12.81
C ASP A 29 5.92 21.08 13.11
N ALA A 30 6.80 21.17 14.11
CA ALA A 30 7.43 19.94 14.60
C ALA A 30 6.37 19.00 15.21
N SER A 31 5.26 19.57 15.70
CA SER A 31 4.04 18.87 16.08
C SER A 31 3.00 18.68 14.97
N SER A 32 3.10 19.36 13.81
CA SER A 32 2.17 19.19 12.66
C SER A 32 2.75 18.35 11.50
N PHE A 33 4.08 18.31 11.34
CA PHE A 33 4.80 17.41 10.42
C PHE A 33 5.01 16.02 11.01
N LEU A 34 5.04 15.91 12.34
CA LEU A 34 4.46 14.72 12.96
C LEU A 34 2.99 14.84 12.63
N TRP A 35 2.59 14.17 11.54
CA TRP A 35 1.21 13.79 11.28
C TRP A 35 0.46 13.77 12.59
N GLU A 36 -0.73 14.36 12.57
CA GLU A 36 -1.81 13.88 13.39
C GLU A 36 -1.85 12.37 13.17
N ALA A 37 -1.07 11.67 14.01
CA ALA A 37 -1.47 10.46 14.62
C ALA A 37 -2.83 10.84 15.10
N GLN A 38 -3.85 10.55 14.28
CA GLN A 38 -5.16 10.27 14.80
C GLN A 38 -4.82 9.51 16.07
N PRO A 39 -5.09 10.08 17.25
CA PRO A 39 -4.65 9.47 18.49
C PRO A 39 -5.02 8.00 18.35
N MET A 40 -4.13 7.10 18.75
CA MET A 40 -4.42 5.67 18.84
C MET A 40 -5.61 5.53 19.81
N ASP A 41 -6.78 5.87 19.31
CA ASP A 41 -8.06 5.83 19.94
C ASP A 41 -8.52 4.46 19.50
N ASP A 42 -8.54 3.52 20.44
CA ASP A 42 -8.85 2.11 20.20
C ASP A 42 -10.16 1.92 19.40
N ARG A 43 -11.02 2.94 19.40
CA ARG A 43 -12.22 3.07 18.54
C ARG A 43 -11.95 2.96 17.04
N ASN A 44 -10.76 3.36 16.58
CA ASN A 44 -10.32 3.29 15.18
C ASN A 44 -10.13 1.86 14.66
N TRP A 45 -10.02 0.88 15.56
CA TRP A 45 -9.95 -0.56 15.25
C TRP A 45 -11.32 -1.25 15.33
N SER A 46 -12.35 -0.56 15.83
CA SER A 46 -13.67 -1.17 15.96
C SER A 46 -14.27 -1.46 14.57
N CYS A 47 -14.72 -2.70 14.38
CA CYS A 47 -15.28 -3.15 13.10
C CYS A 47 -16.48 -2.28 12.66
N SER A 48 -17.30 -1.83 13.61
CA SER A 48 -18.42 -0.91 13.36
C SER A 48 -17.97 0.45 12.84
N TYR A 49 -16.90 1.03 13.39
CA TYR A 49 -16.34 2.30 12.93
C TYR A 49 -15.76 2.17 11.51
N LEU A 50 -15.01 1.09 11.25
CA LEU A 50 -14.47 0.83 9.91
C LEU A 50 -15.60 0.69 8.88
N ARG A 51 -16.62 -0.13 9.15
CA ARG A 51 -17.77 -0.27 8.24
C ARG A 51 -18.50 1.06 8.00
N LEU A 52 -18.60 1.90 9.02
CA LEU A 52 -19.20 3.23 8.89
C LEU A 52 -18.36 4.15 7.98
N GLN A 53 -17.04 4.16 8.14
CA GLN A 53 -16.13 4.95 7.30
C GLN A 53 -16.21 4.56 5.82
N PHE A 54 -16.28 3.25 5.52
CA PHE A 54 -16.43 2.77 4.14
C PHE A 54 -17.77 3.17 3.54
N LYS A 55 -18.85 3.11 4.32
CA LYS A 55 -20.19 3.56 3.90
C LYS A 55 -20.24 5.07 3.63
N ILE A 56 -19.63 5.89 4.49
CA ILE A 56 -19.62 7.35 4.33
C ILE A 56 -18.79 7.76 3.09
N LYS A 57 -17.65 7.10 2.86
CA LYS A 57 -16.73 7.43 1.78
C LYS A 57 -17.02 6.71 0.45
N ASN A 58 -18.13 5.94 0.36
CA ASN A 58 -18.50 5.07 -0.77
C ASN A 58 -17.32 4.21 -1.28
N LEU A 59 -16.61 3.58 -0.35
CA LEU A 59 -15.37 2.83 -0.64
C LEU A 59 -15.61 1.34 -0.92
N GLU A 60 -16.83 0.84 -0.76
CA GLU A 60 -17.10 -0.61 -0.79
C GLU A 60 -16.73 -1.25 -2.14
N GLU A 61 -16.93 -0.54 -3.26
CA GLU A 61 -16.59 -1.06 -4.58
C GLU A 61 -15.07 -1.17 -4.80
N LEU A 62 -14.31 -0.15 -4.40
CA LEU A 62 -12.84 -0.17 -4.46
C LEU A 62 -12.26 -1.22 -3.49
N TYR A 63 -12.88 -1.36 -2.33
CA TYR A 63 -12.55 -2.38 -1.36
C TYR A 63 -12.78 -3.79 -1.92
N ASP A 64 -13.91 -4.04 -2.57
CA ASP A 64 -14.21 -5.33 -3.19
C ASP A 64 -13.19 -5.69 -4.28
N GLN A 65 -12.80 -4.72 -5.11
CA GLN A 65 -11.75 -4.92 -6.12
C GLN A 65 -10.39 -5.24 -5.47
N TYR A 66 -10.01 -4.50 -4.43
CA TYR A 66 -8.78 -4.75 -3.67
C TYR A 66 -8.80 -6.13 -2.99
N GLN A 67 -9.92 -6.48 -2.36
CA GLN A 67 -10.11 -7.76 -1.69
C GLN A 67 -10.06 -8.93 -2.70
N GLN A 68 -10.62 -8.78 -3.90
CA GLN A 68 -10.51 -9.79 -4.97
C GLN A 68 -9.06 -9.99 -5.45
N ALA A 69 -8.25 -8.93 -5.52
CA ALA A 69 -6.83 -9.05 -5.85
C ALA A 69 -6.07 -9.79 -4.74
N LEU A 70 -6.32 -9.43 -3.48
CA LEU A 70 -5.68 -10.04 -2.31
C LEU A 70 -6.05 -11.54 -2.18
N HIS A 71 -7.33 -11.87 -2.39
CA HIS A 71 -7.86 -13.22 -2.40
C HIS A 71 -7.17 -14.14 -3.43
N ARG A 72 -6.82 -13.63 -4.61
CA ARG A 72 -6.05 -14.39 -5.61
C ARG A 72 -4.64 -14.71 -5.12
N GLY A 73 -4.02 -13.77 -4.38
CA GLY A 73 -2.74 -13.99 -3.71
C GLY A 73 -2.81 -15.09 -2.64
N TYR A 74 -3.76 -14.98 -1.71
CA TYR A 74 -3.92 -15.99 -0.64
C TYR A 74 -4.23 -17.38 -1.18
N PHE A 75 -5.08 -17.48 -2.19
CA PHE A 75 -5.40 -18.75 -2.82
C PHE A 75 -4.18 -19.40 -3.50
N THR A 76 -3.34 -18.59 -4.15
CA THR A 76 -2.08 -19.05 -4.75
C THR A 76 -1.12 -19.57 -3.69
N VAL A 77 -0.97 -18.85 -2.57
CA VAL A 77 -0.15 -19.29 -1.44
C VAL A 77 -0.67 -20.61 -0.87
N PHE A 78 -1.99 -20.76 -0.73
CA PHE A 78 -2.59 -22.01 -0.26
C PHE A 78 -2.30 -23.20 -1.15
N LEU A 79 -2.49 -23.08 -2.47
CA LEU A 79 -2.22 -24.18 -3.39
C LEU A 79 -0.73 -24.58 -3.36
N PHE A 80 0.17 -23.62 -3.23
CA PHE A 80 1.60 -23.90 -3.07
C PHE A 80 1.90 -24.64 -1.76
N VAL A 81 1.35 -24.17 -0.63
CA VAL A 81 1.50 -24.85 0.68
C VAL A 81 0.91 -26.26 0.64
N GLN A 82 -0.25 -26.44 0.01
CA GLN A 82 -0.89 -27.75 -0.15
C GLN A 82 -0.05 -28.70 -1.01
N SER A 83 0.51 -28.21 -2.13
CA SER A 83 1.41 -29.00 -2.98
C SER A 83 2.70 -29.40 -2.25
N LEU A 84 3.27 -28.50 -1.44
CA LEU A 84 4.45 -28.79 -0.64
C LEU A 84 4.14 -29.84 0.44
N LEU A 85 3.01 -29.68 1.14
CA LEU A 85 2.62 -30.57 2.23
C LEU A 85 2.29 -31.99 1.73
N SER A 86 1.59 -32.10 0.61
CA SER A 86 1.31 -33.39 -0.05
C SER A 86 2.58 -34.06 -0.57
N LEU A 87 3.51 -33.30 -1.18
CA LEU A 87 4.80 -33.83 -1.62
C LEU A 87 5.66 -34.31 -0.44
N ALA A 88 5.71 -33.54 0.64
CA ALA A 88 6.40 -33.95 1.86
C ALA A 88 5.80 -35.23 2.45
N HIS A 89 4.47 -35.35 2.46
CA HIS A 89 3.77 -36.55 2.92
C HIS A 89 4.11 -37.78 2.07
N VAL A 90 4.14 -37.64 0.74
CA VAL A 90 4.56 -38.71 -0.18
C VAL A 90 6.01 -39.13 0.07
N ILE A 91 6.93 -38.18 0.27
CA ILE A 91 8.34 -38.47 0.58
C ILE A 91 8.46 -39.25 1.90
N ILE A 92 7.70 -38.86 2.93
CA ILE A 92 7.68 -39.55 4.22
C ILE A 92 7.18 -40.99 4.05
N ILE A 93 6.10 -41.19 3.29
CA ILE A 93 5.59 -42.54 3.00
C ILE A 93 6.66 -43.38 2.29
N LEU A 94 7.28 -42.85 1.23
CA LEU A 94 8.32 -43.55 0.46
C LEU A 94 9.54 -43.93 1.31
N PHE A 95 9.96 -43.04 2.22
CA PHE A 95 11.08 -43.31 3.12
C PHE A 95 10.73 -44.37 4.17
N CYS A 96 9.52 -44.30 4.74
CA CYS A 96 9.07 -45.24 5.76
C CYS A 96 8.77 -46.65 5.22
N THR A 97 8.41 -46.79 3.94
CA THR A 97 7.98 -48.06 3.32
C THR A 97 9.09 -48.85 2.64
N GLN A 98 10.33 -48.37 2.66
CA GLN A 98 11.47 -48.90 1.88
C GLN A 98 11.87 -50.36 2.19
N SER A 99 11.24 -51.06 3.14
CA SER A 99 11.72 -52.37 3.64
C SER A 99 10.85 -53.60 3.39
N THR A 100 9.52 -53.57 3.23
CA THR A 100 8.79 -54.87 3.01
C THR A 100 7.35 -54.83 2.48
N GLU A 101 6.60 -53.72 2.48
CA GLU A 101 5.17 -53.70 2.06
C GLU A 101 4.80 -52.49 1.19
N ALA A 102 5.59 -52.24 0.13
CA ALA A 102 5.37 -51.07 -0.74
C ALA A 102 4.01 -51.09 -1.47
N GLU A 103 3.49 -52.26 -1.82
CA GLU A 103 2.25 -52.40 -2.62
C GLU A 103 1.00 -51.88 -1.93
N LYS A 104 0.93 -51.93 -0.59
CA LYS A 104 -0.24 -51.50 0.19
C LYS A 104 -0.38 -49.98 0.26
N PHE A 105 0.73 -49.24 0.21
CA PHE A 105 0.72 -47.77 0.33
C PHE A 105 0.71 -47.05 -1.03
N VAL A 106 0.66 -47.80 -2.14
CA VAL A 106 0.53 -47.25 -3.50
C VAL A 106 -0.69 -46.33 -3.66
N PRO A 107 -1.90 -46.67 -3.16
CA PRO A 107 -3.07 -45.80 -3.26
C PRO A 107 -2.89 -44.45 -2.54
N ASP A 108 -2.19 -44.44 -1.40
CA ASP A 108 -1.93 -43.22 -0.63
C ASP A 108 -1.00 -42.27 -1.39
N ILE A 109 0.04 -42.83 -2.02
CA ILE A 109 0.97 -42.07 -2.86
C ILE A 109 0.21 -41.45 -4.04
N PHE A 110 -0.61 -42.23 -4.74
CA PHE A 110 -1.41 -41.72 -5.87
C PHE A 110 -2.45 -40.69 -5.44
N GLY A 111 -3.11 -40.87 -4.30
CA GLY A 111 -4.09 -39.92 -3.78
C GLY A 111 -3.47 -38.56 -3.48
N TYR A 112 -2.38 -38.53 -2.70
CA TYR A 112 -1.74 -37.28 -2.32
C TYR A 112 -0.97 -36.63 -3.46
N LEU A 113 -0.27 -37.41 -4.30
CA LEU A 113 0.39 -36.88 -5.50
C LEU A 113 -0.63 -36.34 -6.52
N GLY A 114 -1.75 -37.04 -6.70
CA GLY A 114 -2.87 -36.59 -7.53
C GLY A 114 -3.42 -35.25 -7.03
N SER A 115 -3.60 -35.10 -5.72
CA SER A 115 -4.05 -33.84 -5.12
C SER A 115 -3.07 -32.69 -5.36
N ALA A 116 -1.76 -32.98 -5.32
CA ALA A 116 -0.70 -32.01 -5.60
C ALA A 116 -0.72 -31.58 -7.07
N VAL A 117 -0.84 -32.54 -8.01
CA VAL A 117 -0.87 -32.25 -9.44
C VAL A 117 -2.13 -31.48 -9.83
N LEU A 118 -3.29 -31.82 -9.27
CA LEU A 118 -4.57 -31.16 -9.56
C LEU A 118 -4.67 -29.75 -8.96
N SER A 119 -3.78 -29.38 -8.03
CA SER A 119 -3.69 -28.01 -7.49
C SER A 119 -3.26 -26.98 -8.56
N TRP A 120 -2.37 -27.35 -9.49
CA TRP A 120 -1.87 -26.48 -10.55
C TRP A 120 -2.91 -26.06 -11.60
N PRO A 121 -3.75 -26.96 -12.18
CA PRO A 121 -4.82 -26.54 -13.06
C PRO A 121 -5.89 -25.73 -12.33
N LEU A 122 -6.15 -25.99 -11.04
CA LEU A 122 -7.05 -25.14 -10.25
C LEU A 122 -6.52 -23.71 -10.12
N LEU A 123 -5.22 -23.51 -9.97
CA LEU A 123 -4.61 -22.18 -9.98
C LEU A 123 -4.94 -21.44 -11.27
N VAL A 124 -4.75 -22.08 -12.43
CA VAL A 124 -5.05 -21.50 -13.75
C VAL A 124 -6.55 -21.17 -13.88
N ILE A 125 -7.42 -22.05 -13.40
CA ILE A 125 -8.88 -21.83 -13.40
C ILE A 125 -9.24 -20.62 -12.53
N VAL A 126 -8.63 -20.43 -11.36
CA VAL A 126 -8.92 -19.30 -10.46
C VAL A 126 -8.47 -17.97 -11.06
N TYR A 127 -7.34 -17.93 -11.77
CA TYR A 127 -6.95 -16.71 -12.48
C TYR A 127 -7.89 -16.36 -13.63
N LYS A 128 -8.56 -17.36 -14.21
CA LYS A 128 -9.47 -17.18 -15.35
C LYS A 128 -10.94 -16.96 -14.94
N TRP A 129 -11.39 -17.55 -13.84
CA TRP A 129 -12.78 -17.50 -13.39
C TRP A 129 -13.04 -16.31 -12.47
N LYS A 130 -14.10 -15.56 -12.78
CA LYS A 130 -14.57 -14.43 -11.96
C LYS A 130 -15.33 -14.85 -10.70
N ASN A 131 -15.69 -16.13 -10.53
CA ASN A 131 -16.55 -16.61 -9.45
C ASN A 131 -15.74 -17.23 -8.29
N PRO A 132 -15.49 -16.51 -7.18
CA PRO A 132 -14.61 -16.97 -6.10
C PRO A 132 -15.22 -18.10 -5.25
N CYS A 133 -16.55 -18.21 -5.21
CA CYS A 133 -17.25 -19.24 -4.45
C CYS A 133 -17.01 -20.64 -5.05
N MET A 134 -17.16 -20.79 -6.36
CA MET A 134 -16.93 -22.07 -7.06
C MET A 134 -15.48 -22.54 -6.92
N ALA A 135 -14.53 -21.61 -7.03
CA ALA A 135 -13.11 -21.88 -6.82
C ALA A 135 -12.82 -22.41 -5.40
N SER A 136 -13.44 -21.79 -4.39
CA SER A 136 -13.33 -22.19 -2.99
C SER A 136 -13.88 -23.59 -2.75
N VAL A 137 -15.06 -23.90 -3.30
CA VAL A 137 -15.67 -25.24 -3.19
C VAL A 137 -14.79 -26.30 -3.86
N LEU A 138 -14.30 -26.05 -5.07
CA LEU A 138 -13.43 -26.98 -5.78
C LEU A 138 -12.10 -27.22 -5.03
N ALA A 139 -11.52 -26.19 -4.44
CA ALA A 139 -10.30 -26.31 -3.65
C ALA A 139 -10.50 -27.12 -2.37
N VAL A 140 -11.66 -26.98 -1.70
CA VAL A 140 -12.00 -27.80 -0.53
C VAL A 140 -12.21 -29.25 -0.93
N LEU A 141 -12.96 -29.49 -2.01
CA LEU A 141 -13.17 -30.84 -2.53
C LEU A 141 -11.85 -31.53 -2.90
N LEU A 142 -10.91 -30.80 -3.51
CA LEU A 142 -9.59 -31.32 -3.85
C LEU A 142 -8.87 -31.94 -2.64
N VAL A 143 -8.97 -31.33 -1.46
CA VAL A 143 -8.27 -31.81 -0.25
C VAL A 143 -9.10 -32.82 0.53
N ILE A 144 -10.42 -32.65 0.58
CA ILE A 144 -11.32 -33.58 1.29
C ILE A 144 -11.39 -34.95 0.60
N ILE A 145 -11.40 -35.00 -0.74
CA ILE A 145 -11.57 -36.26 -1.47
C ILE A 145 -10.48 -37.29 -1.12
N PRO A 146 -9.16 -36.98 -1.22
CA PRO A 146 -8.11 -37.90 -0.79
C PRO A 146 -8.24 -38.30 0.69
N ASP A 147 -8.51 -37.33 1.57
CA ASP A 147 -8.62 -37.56 3.01
C ASP A 147 -9.81 -38.46 3.41
N LEU A 148 -10.86 -38.53 2.57
CA LEU A 148 -11.99 -39.44 2.73
C LEU A 148 -11.77 -40.78 2.06
N CYS A 149 -11.33 -40.75 0.80
CA CYS A 149 -11.23 -41.94 -0.03
C CYS A 149 -10.17 -42.92 0.46
N LEU A 150 -9.05 -42.44 1.01
CA LEU A 150 -7.96 -43.30 1.45
C LEU A 150 -8.34 -44.17 2.67
N PRO A 151 -8.90 -43.63 3.78
CA PRO A 151 -9.38 -44.48 4.88
C PRO A 151 -10.49 -45.46 4.46
N ILE A 152 -11.39 -45.04 3.57
CA ILE A 152 -12.45 -45.91 3.03
C ILE A 152 -11.83 -47.06 2.24
N TYR A 153 -10.91 -46.77 1.33
CA TYR A 153 -10.24 -47.76 0.49
C TYR A 153 -9.55 -48.83 1.32
N HIS A 154 -8.73 -48.43 2.29
CA HIS A 154 -8.01 -49.38 3.16
C HIS A 154 -8.94 -50.27 3.99
N THR A 155 -10.13 -49.77 4.36
CA THR A 155 -11.12 -50.57 5.09
C THR A 155 -11.75 -51.67 4.22
N TYR A 156 -11.92 -51.41 2.92
CA TYR A 156 -12.55 -52.35 1.98
C TYR A 156 -11.54 -53.29 1.29
N ALA A 157 -10.34 -52.81 1.00
CA ALA A 157 -9.33 -53.54 0.22
C ALA A 157 -8.49 -54.50 1.08
N ASP A 158 -8.04 -54.05 2.25
CA ASP A 158 -7.29 -54.88 3.19
C ASP A 158 -8.24 -55.34 4.29
N HIS A 159 -8.69 -56.61 4.23
CA HIS A 159 -9.54 -57.22 5.26
C HIS A 159 -8.95 -57.17 6.70
N THR A 160 -7.71 -56.71 6.85
CA THR A 160 -7.10 -56.28 8.11
C THR A 160 -7.54 -54.85 8.46
N ARG A 161 -8.38 -54.70 9.50
CA ARG A 161 -8.91 -53.42 10.00
C ARG A 161 -7.80 -52.50 10.56
N TYR A 162 -7.01 -51.86 9.71
CA TYR A 162 -6.13 -50.77 10.13
C TYR A 162 -6.97 -49.51 10.35
N THR A 163 -6.97 -48.98 11.57
CA THR A 163 -7.66 -47.74 11.92
C THR A 163 -6.82 -46.55 11.45
N MET A 164 -6.96 -46.16 10.18
CA MET A 164 -6.30 -44.97 9.65
C MET A 164 -7.04 -43.70 10.07
N ARG A 165 -6.28 -42.65 10.41
CA ARG A 165 -6.79 -41.32 10.76
C ARG A 165 -6.48 -40.36 9.61
N PRO A 166 -7.44 -39.53 9.16
CA PRO A 166 -7.18 -38.55 8.10
C PRO A 166 -6.10 -37.55 8.51
N ALA A 167 -5.09 -37.37 7.66
CA ALA A 167 -3.87 -36.63 7.99
C ALA A 167 -4.05 -35.10 8.00
N PHE A 168 -4.92 -34.54 7.14
CA PHE A 168 -4.99 -33.09 6.92
C PHE A 168 -6.23 -32.41 7.52
N THR A 169 -6.96 -33.07 8.41
CA THR A 169 -8.18 -32.56 9.07
C THR A 169 -8.05 -31.13 9.64
N THR A 170 -6.91 -30.80 10.26
CA THR A 170 -6.70 -29.47 10.88
C THR A 170 -6.31 -28.42 9.84
N HIS A 171 -5.49 -28.83 8.88
CA HIS A 171 -5.06 -28.00 7.77
C HIS A 171 -6.24 -27.59 6.89
N THR A 172 -7.14 -28.53 6.55
CA THR A 172 -8.34 -28.27 5.74
C THR A 172 -9.25 -27.25 6.38
N ILE A 173 -9.54 -27.39 7.68
CA ILE A 173 -10.40 -26.47 8.42
C ILE A 173 -9.76 -25.08 8.51
N LEU A 174 -8.48 -24.98 8.89
CA LEU A 174 -7.78 -23.70 8.94
C LEU A 174 -7.71 -23.04 7.55
N ALA A 175 -7.50 -23.82 6.49
CA ALA A 175 -7.42 -23.30 5.14
C ALA A 175 -8.74 -22.68 4.65
N VAL A 176 -9.89 -23.28 5.00
CA VAL A 176 -11.22 -22.74 4.68
C VAL A 176 -11.41 -21.34 5.26
N TYR A 177 -10.93 -21.09 6.47
CA TYR A 177 -11.12 -19.81 7.14
C TYR A 177 -10.08 -18.76 6.78
N VAL A 178 -8.82 -19.16 6.56
CA VAL A 178 -7.68 -18.25 6.38
C VAL A 178 -7.41 -17.93 4.91
N PHE A 179 -7.33 -18.94 4.05
CA PHE A 179 -6.81 -18.78 2.70
C PHE A 179 -7.87 -18.73 1.61
N LEU A 180 -9.03 -19.36 1.84
CA LEU A 180 -10.05 -19.46 0.82
C LEU A 180 -10.77 -18.13 0.58
N PRO A 181 -10.97 -17.73 -0.69
CA PRO A 181 -11.55 -16.45 -1.06
C PRO A 181 -13.07 -16.45 -0.91
N VAL A 182 -13.57 -16.59 0.31
CA VAL A 182 -15.01 -16.58 0.59
C VAL A 182 -15.42 -15.16 0.97
N VAL A 183 -16.35 -14.57 0.21
CA VAL A 183 -16.81 -13.19 0.44
C VAL A 183 -17.68 -13.08 1.70
N HIS A 184 -18.58 -14.03 1.92
CA HIS A 184 -19.52 -13.99 3.03
C HIS A 184 -19.08 -14.88 4.20
N ASN A 185 -19.11 -14.34 5.41
CA ASN A 185 -18.74 -15.09 6.62
C ASN A 185 -19.64 -16.33 6.84
N SER A 186 -20.92 -16.27 6.47
CA SER A 186 -21.84 -17.42 6.55
C SER A 186 -21.45 -18.56 5.62
N GLN A 187 -20.92 -18.26 4.44
CA GLN A 187 -20.48 -19.29 3.48
C GLN A 187 -19.22 -20.01 3.99
N ALA A 188 -18.30 -19.28 4.60
CA ALA A 188 -17.09 -19.87 5.18
C ALA A 188 -17.44 -20.75 6.38
N LEU A 189 -18.39 -20.31 7.22
CA LEU A 189 -18.89 -21.11 8.34
C LEU A 189 -19.60 -22.39 7.85
N LEU A 190 -20.44 -22.29 6.82
CA LEU A 190 -21.10 -23.46 6.24
C LEU A 190 -20.06 -24.46 5.69
N LEU A 191 -19.06 -23.98 4.95
CA LEU A 191 -17.99 -24.84 4.43
C LEU A 191 -17.21 -25.51 5.56
N GLY A 192 -16.79 -24.77 6.60
CA GLY A 192 -16.10 -25.33 7.76
C GLY A 192 -16.92 -26.40 8.48
N LEU A 193 -18.22 -26.16 8.67
CA LEU A 193 -19.14 -27.16 9.24
C LEU A 193 -19.32 -28.39 8.35
N THR A 194 -19.36 -28.23 7.03
CA THR A 194 -19.41 -29.40 6.13
C THR A 194 -18.14 -30.23 6.23
N VAL A 195 -16.96 -29.60 6.32
CA VAL A 195 -15.67 -30.29 6.48
C VAL A 195 -15.63 -31.05 7.80
N THR A 196 -16.05 -30.45 8.91
CA THR A 196 -16.06 -31.12 10.22
C THR A 196 -17.00 -32.30 10.29
N LEU A 197 -18.22 -32.17 9.76
CA LEU A 197 -19.18 -33.28 9.68
C LEU A 197 -18.63 -34.43 8.85
N CYS A 198 -17.95 -34.11 7.75
CA CYS A 198 -17.31 -35.08 6.87
C CYS A 198 -16.17 -35.84 7.55
N HIS A 199 -15.33 -35.17 8.34
CA HIS A 199 -14.27 -35.84 9.10
C HIS A 199 -14.81 -36.63 10.29
N LEU A 200 -15.82 -36.13 10.99
CA LEU A 200 -16.47 -36.84 12.10
C LEU A 200 -17.15 -38.13 11.63
N SER A 201 -17.79 -38.11 10.45
CA SER A 201 -18.43 -39.31 9.89
C SER A 201 -17.39 -40.39 9.56
N VAL A 202 -16.24 -40.02 9.01
CA VAL A 202 -15.11 -40.94 8.76
C VAL A 202 -14.54 -41.49 10.07
N LEU A 203 -14.31 -40.64 11.08
CA LEU A 203 -13.79 -41.08 12.38
C LEU A 203 -14.76 -42.05 13.07
N PHE A 204 -16.06 -41.77 13.03
CA PHE A 204 -17.11 -42.64 13.59
C PHE A 204 -17.19 -43.99 12.89
N THR A 205 -17.25 -43.98 11.55
CA THR A 205 -17.53 -45.19 10.76
C THR A 205 -16.31 -46.08 10.55
N ILE A 206 -15.10 -45.52 10.45
CA ILE A 206 -13.88 -46.24 10.09
C ILE A 206 -12.93 -46.34 11.27
N THR A 207 -12.46 -45.21 11.79
CA THR A 207 -11.37 -45.18 12.78
C THR A 207 -11.77 -45.79 14.12
N TYR A 208 -13.01 -45.56 14.58
CA TYR A 208 -13.48 -46.03 15.90
C TYR A 208 -14.40 -47.25 15.87
N SER A 209 -14.71 -47.80 14.70
CA SER A 209 -15.63 -48.94 14.54
C SER A 209 -15.23 -50.19 15.36
N GLY A 210 -13.94 -50.34 15.69
CA GLY A 210 -13.41 -51.46 16.48
C GLY A 210 -13.12 -51.20 17.96
N SER A 211 -13.36 -49.99 18.48
CA SER A 211 -12.97 -49.64 19.86
C SER A 211 -14.12 -49.84 20.87
N SER A 212 -13.80 -50.21 22.11
CA SER A 212 -14.80 -50.42 23.19
C SER A 212 -15.36 -49.11 23.76
N HIS A 213 -14.74 -47.97 23.46
CA HIS A 213 -15.06 -46.65 24.03
C HIS A 213 -15.26 -45.57 22.95
N ILE A 214 -15.96 -45.92 21.87
CA ILE A 214 -16.26 -45.06 20.70
C ILE A 214 -16.74 -43.67 21.12
N TYR A 215 -17.72 -43.62 22.04
CA TYR A 215 -18.35 -42.37 22.47
C TYR A 215 -17.36 -41.40 23.14
N LYS A 216 -16.41 -41.89 23.95
CA LYS A 216 -15.43 -41.02 24.63
C LYS A 216 -14.45 -40.40 23.65
N MET A 217 -13.98 -41.19 22.68
CA MET A 217 -12.99 -40.74 21.69
C MET A 217 -13.60 -39.72 20.73
N ILE A 218 -14.84 -39.94 20.29
CA ILE A 218 -15.56 -39.02 19.39
C ILE A 218 -15.91 -37.71 20.08
N ILE A 219 -16.30 -37.73 21.36
CA ILE A 219 -16.53 -36.50 22.12
C ILE A 219 -15.23 -35.68 22.21
N ALA A 220 -14.09 -36.32 22.43
CA ALA A 220 -12.80 -35.63 22.48
C ALA A 220 -12.43 -35.00 21.12
N ASP A 221 -12.58 -35.74 20.01
CA ASP A 221 -12.32 -35.20 18.67
C ASP A 221 -13.34 -34.11 18.28
N PHE A 222 -14.61 -34.24 18.69
CA PHE A 222 -15.61 -33.21 18.48
C PHE A 222 -15.23 -31.90 19.17
N ILE A 223 -14.85 -31.96 20.46
CA ILE A 223 -14.39 -30.79 21.21
C ILE A 223 -13.17 -30.16 20.52
N TYR A 224 -12.22 -31.00 20.10
CA TYR A 224 -11.04 -30.55 19.36
C TYR A 224 -11.41 -29.81 18.06
N LEU A 225 -12.30 -30.37 17.24
CA LEU A 225 -12.75 -29.76 15.99
C LEU A 225 -13.50 -28.45 16.22
N VAL A 226 -14.33 -28.36 17.26
CA VAL A 226 -15.00 -27.11 17.66
C VAL A 226 -13.96 -26.04 18.01
N CYS A 227 -12.91 -26.38 18.76
CA CYS A 227 -11.82 -25.45 19.07
C CYS A 227 -11.10 -24.95 17.80
N VAL A 228 -10.81 -25.84 16.84
CA VAL A 228 -10.15 -25.45 15.58
C VAL A 228 -11.06 -24.55 14.73
N ASN A 229 -12.37 -24.80 14.71
CA ASN A 229 -13.33 -23.93 14.00
C ASN A 229 -13.44 -22.55 14.66
N GLY A 230 -13.47 -22.51 15.99
CA GLY A 230 -13.43 -21.24 16.74
C GLY A 230 -12.16 -20.44 16.45
N LEU A 231 -11.01 -21.10 16.42
CA LEU A 231 -9.73 -20.48 16.07
C LEU A 231 -9.73 -19.95 14.63
N GLY A 232 -10.25 -20.74 13.68
CA GLY A 232 -10.40 -20.30 12.28
C GLY A 232 -11.30 -19.07 12.15
N LEU A 233 -12.45 -19.06 12.83
CA LEU A 233 -13.38 -17.94 12.83
C LEU A 233 -12.74 -16.67 13.43
N TYR A 234 -11.99 -16.83 14.52
CA TYR A 234 -11.23 -15.73 15.13
C TYR A 234 -10.22 -15.13 14.15
N PHE A 235 -9.38 -15.96 13.52
CA PHE A 235 -8.42 -15.47 12.54
C PHE A 235 -9.10 -14.76 11.36
N ARG A 236 -10.24 -15.29 10.90
CA ARG A 236 -11.01 -14.66 9.83
C ARG A 236 -11.52 -13.28 10.22
N PHE A 237 -12.04 -13.13 11.43
CA PHE A 237 -12.50 -11.83 11.94
C PHE A 237 -11.34 -10.82 12.06
N VAL A 238 -10.22 -11.25 12.63
CA VAL A 238 -9.01 -10.41 12.73
C VAL A 238 -8.53 -9.98 11.36
N ASN A 239 -8.50 -10.90 10.38
CA ASN A 239 -8.06 -10.60 9.03
C ASN A 239 -8.99 -9.57 8.35
N GLU A 240 -10.31 -9.69 8.51
CA GLU A 240 -11.28 -8.70 7.99
C GLU A 240 -10.99 -7.29 8.53
N VAL A 241 -10.71 -7.17 9.84
CA VAL A 241 -10.37 -5.89 10.48
C VAL A 241 -9.03 -5.37 9.96
N VAL A 242 -8.00 -6.20 9.91
CA VAL A 242 -6.65 -5.83 9.47
C VAL A 242 -6.65 -5.38 8.02
N VAL A 243 -7.36 -6.08 7.12
CA VAL A 243 -7.42 -5.75 5.69
C VAL A 243 -8.14 -4.41 5.48
N ARG A 244 -9.29 -4.19 6.14
CA ARG A 244 -10.01 -2.90 6.07
C ARG A 244 -9.18 -1.74 6.60
N ARG A 245 -8.49 -1.95 7.72
CA ARG A 245 -7.61 -0.94 8.30
C ARG A 245 -6.44 -0.61 7.38
N THR A 246 -5.75 -1.64 6.89
CA THR A 246 -4.62 -1.49 5.97
C THR A 246 -5.02 -0.75 4.70
N PHE A 247 -6.22 -1.00 4.16
CA PHE A 247 -6.73 -0.27 3.00
C PHE A 247 -6.89 1.23 3.29
N LEU A 248 -7.48 1.60 4.43
CA LEU A 248 -7.63 3.00 4.82
C LEU A 248 -6.28 3.68 5.02
N ASP A 249 -5.35 3.02 5.72
CA ASP A 249 -4.00 3.54 5.96
C ASP A 249 -3.23 3.73 4.64
N ARG A 250 -3.37 2.78 3.69
CA ARG A 250 -2.77 2.90 2.36
C ARG A 250 -3.35 4.06 1.58
N ARG A 251 -4.67 4.27 1.61
CA ARG A 251 -5.31 5.41 0.96
C ARG A 251 -4.82 6.74 1.56
N ALA A 252 -4.80 6.84 2.89
CA ALA A 252 -4.34 8.05 3.57
C ALA A 252 -2.88 8.38 3.22
N CYS A 253 -2.02 7.36 3.12
CA CYS A 253 -0.64 7.50 2.69
C CYS A 253 -0.52 7.96 1.23
N VAL A 254 -1.33 7.43 0.31
CA VAL A 254 -1.33 7.87 -1.09
C VAL A 254 -1.83 9.31 -1.20
N GLU A 255 -2.88 9.67 -0.46
CA GLU A 255 -3.43 11.03 -0.43
C GLU A 255 -2.41 12.05 0.09
N SER A 256 -1.71 11.74 1.19
CA SER A 256 -0.66 12.62 1.71
C SER A 256 0.52 12.74 0.77
N THR A 257 0.90 11.65 0.09
CA THR A 257 1.96 11.67 -0.91
C THR A 257 1.59 12.55 -2.09
N LEU A 258 0.36 12.46 -2.60
CA LEU A 258 -0.14 13.31 -3.67
C LEU A 258 -0.18 14.78 -3.27
N ARG A 259 -0.67 15.08 -2.06
CA ARG A 259 -0.70 16.44 -1.52
C ARG A 259 0.70 17.04 -1.41
N LEU A 260 1.65 16.26 -0.88
CA LEU A 260 3.05 16.67 -0.78
C LEU A 260 3.66 16.93 -2.16
N HIS A 261 3.36 16.09 -3.15
CA HIS A 261 3.81 16.30 -4.52
C HIS A 261 3.27 17.61 -5.12
N PHE A 262 1.98 17.90 -4.92
CA PHE A 262 1.35 19.14 -5.38
C PHE A 262 1.96 20.38 -4.71
N GLU A 263 2.09 20.37 -3.38
CA GLU A 263 2.70 21.48 -2.63
C GLU A 263 4.17 21.71 -3.05
N LYS A 264 4.92 20.63 -3.28
CA LYS A 264 6.30 20.69 -3.80
C LYS A 264 6.38 21.28 -5.20
N GLU A 265 5.49 20.88 -6.11
CA GLU A 265 5.44 21.45 -7.47
C GLU A 265 5.11 22.94 -7.44
N GLN A 266 4.17 23.35 -6.59
CA GLN A 266 3.81 24.75 -6.40
C GLN A 266 4.99 25.56 -5.84
N GLU A 267 5.71 25.05 -4.84
CA GLU A 267 6.93 25.66 -4.31
C GLU A 267 8.01 25.81 -5.40
N GLU A 268 8.24 24.76 -6.19
CA GLU A 268 9.24 24.78 -7.27
C GLU A 268 8.88 25.79 -8.36
N GLN A 269 7.60 25.91 -8.73
CA GLN A 269 7.13 26.91 -9.69
C GLN A 269 7.31 28.34 -9.16
N LEU A 270 7.00 28.59 -7.89
CA LEU A 270 7.19 29.89 -7.25
C LEU A 270 8.68 30.26 -7.10
N MET A 271 9.55 29.28 -6.83
CA MET A 271 10.99 29.52 -6.77
C MET A 271 11.54 29.86 -8.17
N LEU A 272 11.08 29.17 -9.22
CA LEU A 272 11.53 29.38 -10.59
C LEU A 272 10.99 30.67 -11.24
N SER A 273 9.89 31.23 -10.73
CA SER A 273 9.39 32.52 -11.23
C SER A 273 10.27 33.71 -10.82
N ILE A 274 11.05 33.57 -9.75
CA ILE A 274 11.94 34.63 -9.24
C ILE A 274 13.41 34.31 -9.56
N LEU A 275 13.77 33.02 -9.62
CA LEU A 275 15.15 32.57 -9.74
C LEU A 275 15.37 31.68 -10.97
N PRO A 276 16.38 31.94 -11.81
CA PRO A 276 16.70 31.10 -12.95
C PRO A 276 17.01 29.64 -12.54
N LYS A 277 16.59 28.67 -13.36
CA LYS A 277 16.75 27.21 -13.12
C LYS A 277 18.16 26.80 -12.67
N HIS A 278 19.21 27.41 -13.23
CA HIS A 278 20.61 27.09 -12.91
C HIS A 278 21.06 27.59 -11.53
N ILE A 279 20.48 28.68 -11.02
CA ILE A 279 20.78 29.25 -9.69
C ILE A 279 19.88 28.61 -8.63
N ALA A 280 18.64 28.24 -9.00
CA ALA A 280 17.65 27.66 -8.10
C ALA A 280 18.13 26.39 -7.38
N ALA A 281 18.82 25.49 -8.07
CA ALA A 281 19.37 24.28 -7.46
C ALA A 281 20.45 24.59 -6.40
N ARG A 282 21.28 25.61 -6.62
CA ARG A 282 22.34 26.02 -5.70
C ARG A 282 21.75 26.72 -4.47
N VAL A 283 20.84 27.66 -4.68
CA VAL A 283 20.14 28.38 -3.60
C VAL A 283 19.33 27.42 -2.71
N LYS A 284 18.60 26.44 -3.30
CA LYS A 284 17.88 25.41 -2.55
C LYS A 284 18.82 24.58 -1.66
N LYS A 285 20.02 24.27 -2.15
CA LYS A 285 21.04 23.54 -1.38
C LYS A 285 21.57 24.37 -0.22
N ASP A 286 21.84 25.66 -0.43
CA ASP A 286 22.38 26.54 0.60
C ASP A 286 21.35 26.85 1.69
N ILE A 287 20.09 27.06 1.33
CA ILE A 287 18.98 27.17 2.29
C ILE A 287 18.90 25.91 3.15
N ARG A 288 18.92 24.72 2.54
CA ARG A 288 18.90 23.45 3.28
C ARG A 288 20.08 23.29 4.23
N ASN A 289 21.29 23.67 3.80
CA ASN A 289 22.48 23.61 4.64
C ASN A 289 22.36 24.55 5.85
N VAL A 290 21.84 25.76 5.65
CA VAL A 290 21.56 26.73 6.72
C VAL A 290 20.53 26.15 7.71
N PHE A 291 19.41 25.62 7.22
CA PHE A 291 18.40 24.98 8.08
C PHE A 291 18.96 23.79 8.87
N GLN A 292 19.79 22.96 8.24
CA GLN A 292 20.42 21.83 8.91
C GLN A 292 21.38 22.29 10.01
N HIS A 293 22.11 23.38 9.78
CA HIS A 293 22.97 24.00 10.79
C HIS A 293 22.15 24.54 11.98
N ILE A 294 21.02 25.20 11.73
CA ILE A 294 20.11 25.70 12.78
C ILE A 294 19.58 24.54 13.62
N LYS A 295 19.20 23.43 12.99
CA LYS A 295 18.63 22.26 13.67
C LYS A 295 19.65 21.52 14.55
N LEU A 296 20.90 21.44 14.10
CA LEU A 296 21.97 20.75 14.83
C LEU A 296 22.66 21.63 15.88
N TYR A 297 22.71 22.95 15.66
CA TYR A 297 23.42 23.91 16.50
C TYR A 297 22.49 25.07 16.89
N GLN A 298 21.40 24.74 17.58
CA GLN A 298 20.29 25.63 17.95
C GLN A 298 20.71 26.89 18.73
N ASN A 299 21.91 26.88 19.34
CA ASN A 299 22.43 27.94 20.21
C ASN A 299 23.70 28.64 19.66
N GLU A 300 24.20 28.26 18.48
CA GLU A 300 25.34 28.97 17.86
C GLU A 300 24.86 30.05 16.89
N PRO A 301 25.54 31.21 16.84
CA PRO A 301 25.22 32.25 15.87
C PRO A 301 25.43 31.71 14.46
N LEU A 302 24.39 31.84 13.63
CA LEU A 302 24.43 31.52 12.20
C LEU A 302 25.65 32.20 11.55
N LYS A 303 26.62 31.39 11.10
CA LYS A 303 27.77 31.90 10.34
C LYS A 303 27.37 32.52 8.99
N LYS A 304 26.21 32.15 8.44
CA LYS A 304 25.72 32.62 7.12
C LYS A 304 24.20 32.80 7.15
N LYS A 305 23.71 33.95 6.67
CA LYS A 305 22.27 34.19 6.46
C LYS A 305 21.83 33.55 5.13
N PRO A 306 20.62 32.95 5.03
CA PRO A 306 20.09 32.52 3.74
C PRO A 306 19.98 33.73 2.80
N PHE A 307 20.36 33.58 1.53
CA PHE A 307 20.40 34.64 0.50
C PHE A 307 21.45 35.76 0.70
N SER A 308 22.42 35.62 1.61
CA SER A 308 23.46 36.64 1.80
C SER A 308 24.66 36.53 0.84
N GLU A 309 24.79 35.43 0.11
CA GLU A 309 25.82 35.27 -0.92
C GLU A 309 25.34 35.83 -2.26
N LEU A 310 26.13 36.77 -2.80
CA LEU A 310 25.94 37.28 -4.15
C LEU A 310 26.41 36.23 -5.15
N TYR A 311 25.48 35.67 -5.94
CA TYR A 311 25.81 34.72 -6.99
C TYR A 311 26.21 35.49 -8.26
N VAL A 312 27.51 35.66 -8.48
CA VAL A 312 28.07 36.24 -9.72
C VAL A 312 28.78 35.13 -10.49
N GLU A 313 28.35 34.88 -11.73
CA GLU A 313 29.04 33.98 -12.66
C GLU A 313 29.58 34.80 -13.84
N GLN A 314 30.86 34.63 -14.15
CA GLN A 314 31.45 35.20 -15.36
C GLN A 314 31.14 34.27 -16.53
N HIS A 315 30.60 34.84 -17.61
CA HIS A 315 30.32 34.12 -18.84
C HIS A 315 31.15 34.70 -19.98
N ASP A 316 32.01 33.87 -20.56
CA ASP A 316 32.76 34.22 -21.76
C ASP A 316 31.89 33.93 -23.00
N MET A 317 31.87 34.84 -23.97
CA MET A 317 31.08 34.74 -25.22
C MET A 317 29.54 34.83 -25.04
N VAL A 318 29.07 35.94 -24.47
CA VAL A 318 27.64 36.29 -24.46
C VAL A 318 27.35 37.45 -25.41
N SER A 319 26.17 37.44 -26.04
CA SER A 319 25.64 38.58 -26.80
C SER A 319 24.49 39.20 -26.03
N ILE A 320 24.52 40.51 -25.81
CA ILE A 320 23.49 41.25 -25.06
C ILE A 320 22.69 42.08 -26.07
N LEU A 321 21.36 41.93 -26.05
CA LEU A 321 20.43 42.71 -26.87
C LEU A 321 19.69 43.71 -25.97
N TYR A 322 19.76 44.99 -26.31
CA TYR A 322 18.96 46.04 -25.68
C TYR A 322 17.81 46.41 -26.61
N ALA A 323 16.61 46.53 -26.04
CA ALA A 323 15.41 47.01 -26.73
C ALA A 323 14.68 47.99 -25.81
N ASP A 324 14.19 49.08 -26.39
CA ASP A 324 13.44 50.12 -25.66
C ASP A 324 12.15 50.46 -26.41
N VAL A 325 11.11 50.82 -25.65
CA VAL A 325 9.83 51.23 -26.21
C VAL A 325 9.90 52.70 -26.57
N VAL A 326 10.02 52.97 -27.87
CA VAL A 326 10.08 54.34 -28.39
C VAL A 326 8.80 55.10 -28.04
N ASN A 327 8.94 56.35 -27.58
CA ASN A 327 7.83 57.25 -27.24
C ASN A 327 6.89 56.75 -26.12
N TYR A 328 7.39 55.95 -25.17
CA TYR A 328 6.63 55.50 -24.01
C TYR A 328 5.90 56.63 -23.25
N SER A 329 6.53 57.80 -23.10
CA SER A 329 5.94 58.96 -22.42
C SER A 329 4.70 59.54 -23.13
N GLN A 330 4.54 59.34 -24.44
CA GLN A 330 3.32 59.75 -25.15
C GLN A 330 2.18 58.74 -24.97
N LEU A 331 2.52 57.45 -24.82
CA LEU A 331 1.55 56.38 -24.56
C LEU A 331 0.94 56.50 -23.15
N THR A 332 1.72 56.90 -22.14
CA THR A 332 1.23 57.12 -20.77
C THR A 332 0.27 58.30 -20.65
N VAL A 333 0.39 59.31 -21.51
CA VAL A 333 -0.47 60.51 -21.53
C VAL A 333 -1.76 60.28 -22.34
N SER A 334 -1.71 59.43 -23.36
CA SER A 334 -2.84 59.20 -24.29
C SER A 334 -3.78 58.06 -23.87
N LEU A 335 -3.32 57.14 -23.02
CA LEU A 335 -4.09 55.97 -22.59
C LEU A 335 -4.49 56.05 -21.11
N PRO A 336 -5.70 55.60 -20.75
CA PRO A 336 -6.05 55.42 -19.35
C PRO A 336 -5.20 54.30 -18.72
N PRO A 337 -4.89 54.37 -17.41
CA PRO A 337 -3.95 53.47 -16.73
C PRO A 337 -4.22 51.98 -16.96
N ASN A 338 -5.49 51.56 -16.92
CA ASN A 338 -5.87 50.15 -17.11
C ASN A 338 -5.51 49.65 -18.51
N LYS A 339 -5.77 50.46 -19.54
CA LYS A 339 -5.53 50.11 -20.94
C LYS A 339 -4.04 50.13 -21.29
N LEU A 340 -3.28 51.00 -20.63
CA LEU A 340 -1.82 51.02 -20.72
C LEU A 340 -1.22 49.71 -20.17
N VAL A 341 -1.63 49.30 -18.96
CA VAL A 341 -1.15 48.04 -18.34
C VAL A 341 -1.50 46.84 -19.20
N GLU A 342 -2.73 46.78 -19.74
CA GLU A 342 -3.15 45.71 -20.64
C GLU A 342 -2.30 45.65 -21.92
N THR A 343 -2.06 46.81 -22.56
CA THR A 343 -1.23 46.89 -23.79
C THR A 343 0.22 46.49 -23.52
N LEU A 344 0.79 46.89 -22.38
CA LEU A 344 2.15 46.52 -21.99
C LEU A 344 2.25 45.03 -21.65
N ASN A 345 1.26 44.48 -20.94
CA ASN A 345 1.24 43.07 -20.59
C ASN A 345 1.13 42.19 -21.85
N GLU A 346 0.38 42.62 -22.87
CA GLU A 346 0.32 41.94 -24.16
C GLU A 346 1.67 42.02 -24.91
N LEU A 347 2.31 43.19 -24.93
CA LEU A 347 3.63 43.36 -25.55
C LEU A 347 4.69 42.48 -24.89
N PHE A 348 4.74 42.46 -23.55
CA PHE A 348 5.67 41.63 -22.80
C PHE A 348 5.35 40.15 -22.95
N GLY A 349 4.08 39.76 -22.96
CA GLY A 349 3.67 38.37 -23.21
C GLY A 349 4.13 37.85 -24.58
N ARG A 350 3.99 38.66 -25.64
CA ARG A 350 4.51 38.30 -26.98
C ARG A 350 6.03 38.24 -27.03
N PHE A 351 6.70 39.10 -26.27
CA PHE A 351 8.17 39.08 -26.18
C PHE A 351 8.68 37.83 -25.45
N ASP A 352 8.01 37.42 -24.38
CA ASP A 352 8.33 36.19 -23.63
C ASP A 352 8.13 34.94 -24.49
N GLU A 353 7.03 34.85 -25.24
CA GLU A 353 6.74 33.73 -26.15
C GLU A 353 7.82 33.58 -27.25
N VAL A 354 8.20 34.69 -27.91
CA VAL A 354 9.27 34.70 -28.93
C VAL A 354 10.63 34.38 -28.31
N SER A 355 10.88 34.77 -27.06
CA SER A 355 12.13 34.46 -26.35
C SER A 355 12.24 32.97 -26.04
N GLU A 356 11.15 32.35 -25.59
CA GLU A 356 11.09 30.91 -25.31
C GLU A 356 11.25 30.09 -26.60
N GLU A 357 10.57 30.46 -27.69
CA GLU A 357 10.68 29.78 -28.99
C GLU A 357 12.12 29.80 -29.54
N ARG A 358 12.84 30.92 -29.36
CA ARG A 358 14.22 31.08 -29.85
C ARG A 358 15.29 30.59 -28.86
N ASN A 359 14.91 29.97 -27.73
CA ASN A 359 15.81 29.59 -26.64
C ASN A 359 16.72 30.74 -26.15
N VAL A 360 16.26 31.98 -26.32
CA VAL A 360 16.96 33.15 -25.78
C VAL A 360 16.52 33.28 -24.33
N ARG A 361 17.48 33.31 -23.39
CA ARG A 361 17.17 33.58 -21.99
C ARG A 361 16.70 35.03 -21.85
N GLY A 362 15.39 35.25 -21.95
CA GLY A 362 14.76 36.51 -21.61
C GLY A 362 15.09 36.85 -20.15
N LEU A 363 15.82 37.93 -19.93
CA LEU A 363 15.95 38.57 -18.61
C LEU A 363 14.65 39.31 -18.21
N SER A 364 13.53 39.00 -18.85
CA SER A 364 12.29 39.78 -18.83
C SER A 364 11.63 39.89 -17.46
N SER A 365 11.94 39.02 -16.50
CA SER A 365 11.47 39.20 -15.10
C SER A 365 12.28 40.19 -14.25
N TRP A 366 13.41 40.74 -14.73
CA TRP A 366 14.22 41.66 -13.92
C TRP A 366 14.00 43.15 -14.20
N VAL A 367 13.16 43.50 -15.17
CA VAL A 367 12.85 44.91 -15.45
C VAL A 367 11.59 45.31 -14.68
N THR A 368 11.74 45.48 -13.37
CA THR A 368 10.89 46.43 -12.66
C THR A 368 11.12 47.77 -13.33
N VAL A 369 10.11 48.22 -14.09
CA VAL A 369 10.04 49.55 -14.68
C VAL A 369 10.38 50.55 -13.59
N THR A 370 11.63 51.03 -13.59
CA THR A 370 12.03 52.11 -12.71
C THR A 370 11.47 53.36 -13.35
N ILE A 371 10.27 53.74 -12.91
CA ILE A 371 9.68 55.04 -13.21
C ILE A 371 10.59 56.07 -12.51
N VAL A 372 11.45 56.71 -13.28
CA VAL A 372 12.18 57.91 -12.85
C VAL A 372 11.41 59.15 -13.30
#